data_AF-A0A353LII8-F1
#
_entry.id   AF-A0A353LII8-F1
#
_cell.length_a   1.000
_cell.length_b   1.000
_cell.length_c   1.000
_cell.angle_alpha   90.00
_cell.angle_beta   90.00
_cell.angle_gamma   90.00
#
_symmetry.space_group_name_H-M   'P 1'
#
loop_
_entity.id
_entity.type
_entity.pdbx_description
1 polymer ?
#
loop_
_entity_poly.entity_id
_entity_poly.type
_entity_poly.pdbx_seq_one_letter_code
_entity_poly.pdbx_strand_id
1 'polypeptide(L)'
;AIAKMHDALVFLDVQVGLSTVELEIPQLEKYLLMPHVHLGIDPEFSMKDGTPPGKKIGTLDAEDINFCSAYLAELVQDYNLPPKILIVHRFTKGMVTHYKNIKLSPEVQIVINMDGFGRPELKYSTYNRFIHPEPIQFTGFKLFYKNDTKESPNHLLTPEELMKLQPRPVYLQFQ
;
A
#
# COMPACT_ATOMS: atom_id res chain seq x y z
N ALA A 1 -15.46 0.67 15.97
CA ALA A 1 -15.87 1.37 17.20
C ALA A 1 -14.79 2.34 17.67
N ILE A 2 -13.57 1.88 17.97
CA ILE A 2 -12.47 2.73 18.48
C ILE A 2 -12.05 3.84 17.49
N ALA A 3 -11.86 3.54 16.20
CA ALA A 3 -11.43 4.56 15.23
C ALA A 3 -12.42 5.72 15.07
N LYS A 4 -13.73 5.41 15.06
CA LYS A 4 -14.80 6.41 15.02
C LYS A 4 -14.82 7.32 16.27
N MET A 5 -14.27 6.87 17.40
CA MET A 5 -14.23 7.66 18.64
C MET A 5 -13.11 8.69 18.66
N HIS A 6 -12.14 8.61 17.74
CA HIS A 6 -10.94 9.43 17.75
C HIS A 6 -10.66 10.12 16.41
N ASP A 7 -11.68 10.27 15.55
CA ASP A 7 -11.55 10.84 14.19
C ASP A 7 -10.38 10.20 13.39
N ALA A 8 -10.18 8.90 13.59
CA ALA A 8 -9.10 8.15 12.99
C ALA A 8 -9.55 7.50 11.68
N LEU A 9 -8.65 7.45 10.72
CA LEU A 9 -8.80 6.65 9.51
C LEU A 9 -8.49 5.18 9.81
N VAL A 10 -9.18 4.28 9.13
CA VAL A 10 -8.96 2.84 9.20
C VAL A 10 -8.55 2.34 7.83
N PHE A 11 -7.48 1.56 7.75
CA PHE A 11 -7.08 0.88 6.53
C PHE A 11 -7.32 -0.62 6.72
N LEU A 12 -8.12 -1.21 5.83
CA LEU A 12 -8.26 -2.66 5.74
C LEU A 12 -7.13 -3.16 4.85
N ASP A 13 -6.10 -3.76 5.44
CA ASP A 13 -4.93 -4.25 4.71
C ASP A 13 -5.16 -5.71 4.27
N VAL A 14 -5.24 -5.94 2.97
CA VAL A 14 -5.67 -7.22 2.39
C VAL A 14 -4.50 -7.96 1.76
N GLN A 15 -4.30 -9.19 2.25
CA GLN A 15 -3.39 -10.19 1.70
C GLN A 15 -4.23 -11.31 1.09
N VAL A 16 -4.35 -11.32 -0.25
CA VAL A 16 -5.29 -12.23 -0.95
C VAL A 16 -4.86 -13.70 -0.95
N GLY A 17 -3.60 -14.00 -0.66
CA GLY A 17 -3.10 -15.37 -0.62
C GLY A 17 -3.23 -16.07 -1.97
N LEU A 18 -4.03 -17.15 -2.00
CA LEU A 18 -4.37 -17.90 -3.21
C LEU A 18 -5.62 -17.38 -3.94
N SER A 19 -6.30 -16.37 -3.37
CA SER A 19 -7.49 -15.73 -3.93
C SER A 19 -7.09 -14.57 -4.86
N THR A 20 -8.09 -13.80 -5.31
CA THR A 20 -7.90 -12.62 -6.15
C THR A 20 -8.58 -11.40 -5.53
N VAL A 21 -8.15 -10.20 -5.95
CA VAL A 21 -8.75 -8.95 -5.44
C VAL A 21 -10.23 -8.85 -5.81
N GLU A 22 -10.63 -9.40 -6.95
CA GLU A 22 -12.01 -9.45 -7.42
C GLU A 22 -12.93 -10.26 -6.53
N LEU A 23 -12.40 -11.30 -5.87
CA LEU A 23 -13.17 -12.12 -4.95
C LEU A 23 -13.15 -11.56 -3.53
N GLU A 24 -12.02 -11.03 -3.07
CA GLU A 24 -11.84 -10.62 -1.67
C GLU A 24 -12.35 -9.20 -1.38
N ILE A 25 -12.09 -8.23 -2.26
CA ILE A 25 -12.40 -6.82 -1.96
C ILE A 25 -13.91 -6.56 -1.82
N PRO A 26 -14.79 -7.12 -2.68
CA PRO A 26 -16.24 -6.94 -2.51
C PRO A 26 -16.80 -7.49 -1.20
N GLN A 27 -16.16 -8.49 -0.57
CA GLN A 27 -16.60 -9.00 0.74
C GLN A 27 -16.45 -7.97 1.86
N LEU A 28 -15.64 -6.93 1.63
CA LEU A 28 -15.39 -5.84 2.56
C LEU A 28 -16.30 -4.62 2.34
N GLU A 29 -17.21 -4.66 1.36
CA GLU A 29 -18.08 -3.55 0.96
C GLU A 29 -18.72 -2.83 2.15
N LYS A 30 -19.33 -3.58 3.07
CA LYS A 30 -20.00 -3.03 4.25
C LYS A 30 -19.11 -2.12 5.10
N TYR A 31 -17.80 -2.35 5.09
CA TYR A 31 -16.82 -1.53 5.79
C TYR A 31 -16.32 -0.40 4.90
N LEU A 32 -16.08 -0.65 3.61
CA LEU A 32 -15.61 0.35 2.65
C LEU A 32 -16.64 1.47 2.42
N LEU A 33 -17.93 1.18 2.61
CA LEU A 33 -19.01 2.19 2.66
C LEU A 33 -18.88 3.18 3.83
N MET A 34 -18.08 2.87 4.86
CA MET A 34 -17.86 3.81 5.96
C MET A 34 -16.89 4.92 5.51
N PRO A 35 -17.22 6.21 5.70
CA PRO A 35 -16.42 7.32 5.17
C PRO A 35 -14.93 7.32 5.57
N HIS A 36 -14.62 6.88 6.79
CA HIS A 36 -13.28 6.88 7.39
C HIS A 36 -12.48 5.58 7.14
N VAL A 37 -13.06 4.62 6.40
CA VAL A 37 -12.41 3.35 6.08
C VAL A 37 -11.87 3.40 4.65
N HIS A 38 -10.63 2.96 4.51
CA HIS A 38 -9.81 2.94 3.31
C HIS A 38 -9.23 1.54 3.10
N LEU A 39 -8.56 1.32 1.96
CA LEU A 39 -8.06 0.01 1.56
C LEU A 39 -6.53 0.01 1.47
N GLY A 40 -5.93 -1.06 1.96
CA GLY A 40 -4.55 -1.45 1.66
C GLY A 40 -4.54 -2.79 0.97
N ILE A 41 -3.64 -2.96 -0.01
CA ILE A 41 -3.40 -4.25 -0.66
C ILE A 41 -1.91 -4.55 -0.63
N ASP A 42 -1.60 -5.81 -0.31
CA ASP A 42 -0.23 -6.29 -0.20
C ASP A 42 0.08 -7.34 -1.27
N PRO A 43 0.78 -6.94 -2.35
CA PRO A 43 1.19 -7.87 -3.39
C PRO A 43 2.10 -9.00 -2.91
N GLU A 44 2.80 -8.86 -1.77
CA GLU A 44 3.75 -9.87 -1.28
C GLU A 44 3.09 -11.25 -1.15
N PHE A 45 1.80 -11.29 -0.80
CA PHE A 45 1.06 -12.52 -0.54
C PHE A 45 0.15 -12.95 -1.70
N SER A 46 0.17 -12.25 -2.84
CA SER A 46 -0.62 -12.61 -4.03
C SER A 46 0.04 -13.74 -4.82
N MET A 47 -0.47 -14.96 -4.65
CA MET A 47 0.08 -16.22 -5.18
C MET A 47 -0.82 -16.84 -6.24
N LYS A 48 -1.00 -16.12 -7.35
CA LYS A 48 -1.85 -16.54 -8.48
C LYS A 48 -1.47 -17.88 -9.12
N ASP A 49 -0.25 -18.36 -8.86
CA ASP A 49 0.28 -19.61 -9.41
C ASP A 49 0.12 -20.83 -8.47
N GLY A 50 -0.58 -20.67 -7.34
CA GLY A 50 -0.79 -21.75 -6.38
C GLY A 50 0.32 -21.94 -5.35
N THR A 51 1.39 -21.13 -5.41
CA THR A 51 2.48 -21.22 -4.43
C THR A 51 1.97 -20.84 -3.03
N PRO A 52 2.31 -21.58 -1.96
CA PRO A 52 1.96 -21.16 -0.60
C PRO A 52 2.53 -19.77 -0.27
N PRO A 53 1.72 -18.83 0.29
CA PRO A 53 2.20 -17.50 0.64
C PRO A 53 3.41 -17.53 1.60
N GLY A 54 4.33 -16.58 1.44
CA GLY A 54 5.57 -16.51 2.21
C GLY A 54 6.72 -17.43 1.73
N LYS A 55 6.49 -18.28 0.71
CA LYS A 55 7.58 -19.03 0.05
C LYS A 55 8.35 -18.22 -0.98
N LYS A 56 7.67 -17.24 -1.60
CA LYS A 56 8.25 -16.23 -2.48
C LYS A 56 7.42 -14.96 -2.38
N ILE A 57 7.93 -13.89 -2.98
CA ILE A 57 7.23 -12.61 -3.08
C ILE A 57 6.24 -12.71 -4.25
N GLY A 58 4.99 -12.35 -3.97
CA GLY A 58 3.89 -12.33 -4.93
C GLY A 58 3.90 -11.12 -5.84
N THR A 59 2.83 -10.99 -6.61
CA THR A 59 2.67 -9.88 -7.54
C THR A 59 1.21 -9.48 -7.71
N LEU A 60 1.00 -8.19 -7.93
CA LEU A 60 -0.25 -7.65 -8.47
C LEU A 60 0.08 -6.84 -9.72
N ASP A 61 -0.77 -6.99 -10.72
CA ASP A 61 -0.69 -6.22 -11.95
C ASP A 61 -1.42 -4.88 -11.81
N ALA A 62 -1.18 -3.98 -12.75
CA ALA A 62 -2.00 -2.79 -12.94
C ALA A 62 -3.48 -3.14 -13.09
N GLU A 63 -3.84 -4.28 -13.70
CA GLU A 63 -5.23 -4.74 -13.77
C GLU A 63 -5.86 -4.96 -12.39
N ASP A 64 -5.14 -5.61 -11.46
CA ASP A 64 -5.61 -5.83 -10.08
C ASP A 64 -5.79 -4.50 -9.34
N ILE A 65 -4.81 -3.60 -9.46
CA ILE A 65 -4.85 -2.28 -8.81
C ILE A 65 -5.98 -1.43 -9.39
N ASN A 66 -6.18 -1.49 -10.71
CA ASN A 66 -7.26 -0.80 -11.40
C ASN A 66 -8.63 -1.35 -11.00
N PHE A 67 -8.76 -2.66 -10.79
CA PHE A 67 -9.99 -3.25 -10.25
C PHE A 67 -10.31 -2.66 -8.86
N CYS A 68 -9.35 -2.70 -7.94
CA CYS A 68 -9.52 -2.12 -6.60
C CYS A 68 -9.89 -0.63 -6.67
N SER A 69 -9.20 0.15 -7.51
CA SER A 69 -9.46 1.58 -7.65
C SER A 69 -10.84 1.86 -8.27
N ALA A 70 -11.25 1.10 -9.29
CA ALA A 70 -12.54 1.26 -9.93
C ALA A 70 -13.68 0.90 -8.97
N TYR A 71 -13.57 -0.22 -8.26
CA TYR A 71 -14.55 -0.64 -7.27
C TYR A 71 -14.72 0.39 -6.14
N LEU A 72 -13.62 0.92 -5.61
CA LEU A 72 -13.69 2.01 -4.62
C LEU A 72 -14.31 3.28 -5.19
N ALA A 73 -14.02 3.63 -6.45
CA ALA A 73 -14.59 4.80 -7.10
C ALA A 73 -16.11 4.67 -7.30
N GLU A 74 -16.60 3.49 -7.69
CA GLU A 74 -18.03 3.17 -7.78
C GLU A 74 -18.72 3.37 -6.42
N LEU A 75 -18.15 2.83 -5.33
CA LEU A 75 -18.69 3.05 -3.98
C LEU A 75 -18.72 4.54 -3.59
N VAL A 76 -17.70 5.30 -3.99
CA VAL A 76 -17.65 6.76 -3.74
C VAL A 76 -18.76 7.48 -4.47
N GLN A 77 -19.00 7.16 -5.74
CA GLN A 77 -20.02 7.81 -6.57
C GLN A 77 -21.43 7.40 -6.15
N ASP A 78 -21.69 6.11 -5.99
CA ASP A 78 -23.02 5.56 -5.71
C ASP A 78 -23.55 5.98 -4.33
N TYR A 79 -22.65 6.09 -3.35
CA TYR A 79 -23.00 6.40 -1.96
C TYR A 79 -22.57 7.81 -1.53
N ASN A 80 -22.09 8.64 -2.46
CA ASN A 80 -21.63 10.00 -2.23
C ASN A 80 -20.66 10.10 -1.03
N LEU A 81 -19.67 9.20 -1.01
CA LEU A 81 -18.64 9.12 0.04
C LEU A 81 -17.53 10.16 -0.23
N PRO A 82 -16.73 10.52 0.80
CA PRO A 82 -15.46 11.18 0.53
C PRO A 82 -14.53 10.26 -0.28
N PRO A 83 -13.58 10.83 -1.05
CA PRO A 83 -12.59 10.05 -1.77
C PRO A 83 -11.85 9.04 -0.89
N LYS A 84 -11.47 7.91 -1.47
CA LYS A 84 -10.78 6.82 -0.77
C LYS A 84 -9.28 6.88 -1.01
N ILE A 85 -8.52 6.41 -0.04
CA ILE A 85 -7.09 6.14 -0.20
C ILE A 85 -6.92 4.64 -0.46
N LEU A 86 -6.15 4.30 -1.50
CA LEU A 86 -5.69 2.95 -1.79
C LEU A 86 -4.19 2.87 -1.56
N ILE A 87 -3.79 2.15 -0.50
CA ILE A 87 -2.39 1.85 -0.22
C ILE A 87 -1.99 0.59 -1.01
N VAL A 88 -0.92 0.67 -1.79
CA VAL A 88 -0.31 -0.49 -2.46
C VAL A 88 1.10 -0.67 -1.91
N HIS A 89 1.33 -1.76 -1.18
CA HIS A 89 2.64 -2.02 -0.58
C HIS A 89 3.64 -2.49 -1.61
N ARG A 90 4.89 -2.03 -1.48
CA ARG A 90 5.96 -2.39 -2.41
C ARG A 90 7.33 -2.29 -1.76
N PHE A 91 8.12 -3.34 -1.90
CA PHE A 91 9.55 -3.33 -1.54
C PHE A 91 10.45 -4.10 -2.50
N THR A 92 9.89 -4.64 -3.58
CA THR A 92 10.65 -5.15 -4.73
C THR A 92 10.06 -4.67 -6.04
N LYS A 93 10.83 -4.76 -7.12
CA LYS A 93 10.35 -4.37 -8.45
C LYS A 93 9.15 -5.22 -8.89
N GLY A 94 9.23 -6.53 -8.68
CA GLY A 94 8.24 -7.50 -9.20
C GLY A 94 6.90 -7.53 -8.47
N MET A 95 6.74 -6.81 -7.36
CA MET A 95 5.46 -6.77 -6.62
C MET A 95 4.35 -6.04 -7.38
N VAL A 96 4.71 -5.05 -8.20
CA VAL A 96 3.76 -4.30 -9.03
C VAL A 96 4.24 -4.35 -10.47
N THR A 97 3.45 -5.00 -11.35
CA THR A 97 3.75 -5.08 -12.78
C THR A 97 2.92 -4.08 -13.57
N HIS A 98 3.44 -3.68 -14.74
CA HIS A 98 2.77 -2.77 -15.68
C HIS A 98 2.26 -1.46 -15.04
N TYR A 99 2.96 -0.92 -14.03
CA TYR A 99 2.52 0.24 -13.24
C TYR A 99 2.05 1.46 -14.06
N LYS A 100 2.61 1.65 -15.27
CA LYS A 100 2.22 2.73 -16.20
C LYS A 100 0.78 2.62 -16.71
N ASN A 101 0.16 1.45 -16.59
CA ASN A 101 -1.21 1.18 -16.98
C ASN A 101 -2.20 1.42 -15.82
N ILE A 102 -1.72 1.82 -14.63
CA ILE A 102 -2.58 2.17 -13.50
C ILE A 102 -3.27 3.51 -13.82
N LYS A 103 -4.59 3.50 -13.71
CA LYS A 103 -5.46 4.63 -14.03
C LYS A 103 -5.75 5.41 -12.75
N LEU A 104 -5.62 6.73 -12.83
CA LEU A 104 -5.94 7.63 -11.73
C LEU A 104 -7.37 8.14 -11.86
N SER A 105 -8.04 8.36 -10.73
CA SER A 105 -9.36 8.97 -10.66
C SER A 105 -9.42 9.96 -9.49
N PRO A 106 -10.32 10.96 -9.51
CA PRO A 106 -10.50 11.88 -8.38
C PRO A 106 -11.07 11.21 -7.13
N GLU A 107 -11.83 10.12 -7.29
CA GLU A 107 -12.46 9.37 -6.20
C GLU A 107 -11.46 8.55 -5.38
N VAL A 108 -10.30 8.19 -5.95
CA VAL A 108 -9.32 7.33 -5.28
C VAL A 108 -7.91 7.89 -5.40
N GLN A 109 -7.26 8.11 -4.25
CA GLN A 109 -5.85 8.47 -4.18
C GLN A 109 -5.00 7.21 -3.96
N ILE A 110 -4.07 6.94 -4.89
CA ILE A 110 -3.20 5.78 -4.83
C ILE A 110 -1.85 6.16 -4.19
N VAL A 111 -1.49 5.46 -3.13
CA VAL A 111 -0.23 5.61 -2.41
C VAL A 111 0.60 4.34 -2.60
N ILE A 112 1.77 4.47 -3.22
CA ILE A 112 2.74 3.38 -3.26
C ILE A 112 3.59 3.45 -2.01
N ASN A 113 3.36 2.51 -1.09
CA ASN A 113 3.96 2.51 0.22
C ASN A 113 5.22 1.63 0.24
N MET A 114 6.36 2.22 0.56
CA MET A 114 7.61 1.47 0.70
C MET A 114 7.56 0.60 1.96
N ASP A 115 7.45 -0.72 1.78
CA ASP A 115 7.16 -1.67 2.85
C ASP A 115 8.35 -2.61 3.19
N GLY A 116 9.57 -2.22 2.81
CA GLY A 116 10.78 -2.99 3.10
C GLY A 116 11.29 -2.68 4.50
N PHE A 117 11.77 -3.68 5.23
CA PHE A 117 12.44 -3.47 6.52
C PHE A 117 13.96 -3.56 6.42
N GLY A 118 14.64 -3.07 7.45
CA GLY A 118 16.08 -3.21 7.66
C GLY A 118 16.77 -1.89 7.96
N ARG A 119 18.10 -1.92 8.01
CA ARG A 119 18.92 -0.75 8.33
C ARG A 119 18.67 0.42 7.35
N PRO A 120 18.82 1.68 7.78
CA PRO A 120 18.64 2.89 6.97
C PRO A 120 19.11 2.81 5.52
N GLU A 121 20.35 2.36 5.29
CA GLU A 121 20.94 2.21 3.96
C GLU A 121 20.11 1.30 3.04
N LEU A 122 19.62 0.19 3.57
CA LEU A 122 18.79 -0.74 2.80
C LEU A 122 17.45 -0.08 2.45
N LYS A 123 16.84 0.66 3.38
CA LYS A 123 15.57 1.34 3.14
C LYS A 123 15.70 2.44 2.09
N TYR A 124 16.77 3.23 2.14
CA TYR A 124 17.08 4.19 1.08
C TYR A 124 17.29 3.53 -0.28
N SER A 125 18.05 2.42 -0.31
CA SER A 125 18.29 1.65 -1.53
C SER A 125 16.99 1.10 -2.12
N THR A 126 16.14 0.49 -1.30
CA THR A 126 14.82 -0.02 -1.71
C THR A 126 13.94 1.09 -2.27
N TYR A 127 13.87 2.24 -1.59
CA TYR A 127 13.10 3.38 -2.05
C TYR A 127 13.57 3.88 -3.43
N ASN A 128 14.87 4.10 -3.58
CA ASN A 128 15.48 4.60 -4.82
C ASN A 128 15.40 3.59 -5.97
N ARG A 129 15.32 2.29 -5.69
CA ARG A 129 15.28 1.24 -6.73
C ARG A 129 13.88 0.88 -7.17
N PHE A 130 12.89 0.94 -6.28
CA PHE A 130 11.57 0.36 -6.53
C PHE A 130 10.41 1.33 -6.36
N ILE A 131 10.59 2.47 -5.67
CA ILE A 131 9.54 3.48 -5.51
C ILE A 131 9.82 4.67 -6.43
N HIS A 132 10.98 5.29 -6.30
CA HIS A 132 11.36 6.47 -7.10
C HIS A 132 11.21 6.27 -8.62
N PRO A 133 11.75 5.21 -9.26
CA PRO A 133 11.72 5.09 -10.72
C PRO A 133 10.36 4.71 -11.30
N GLU A 134 9.37 4.38 -10.46
CA GLU A 134 8.04 3.95 -10.88
C GLU A 134 6.94 4.70 -10.11
N PRO A 135 6.90 6.04 -10.24
CA PRO A 135 5.91 6.86 -9.54
C PRO A 135 4.52 6.65 -10.16
N ILE A 136 3.48 6.73 -9.33
CA ILE A 136 2.07 6.66 -9.76
C ILE A 136 1.35 7.95 -9.40
N GLN A 137 1.06 8.19 -8.11
CA GLN A 137 0.42 9.43 -7.67
C GLN A 137 1.05 9.95 -6.38
N PHE A 138 0.97 9.16 -5.31
CA PHE A 138 1.59 9.47 -4.03
C PHE A 138 2.53 8.36 -3.59
N THR A 139 3.43 8.70 -2.66
CA THR A 139 4.37 7.75 -2.06
C THR A 139 4.18 7.69 -0.56
N GLY A 140 4.39 6.50 -0.01
CA GLY A 140 4.37 6.23 1.42
C GLY A 140 5.65 5.56 1.87
N PHE A 141 5.85 5.52 3.19
CA PHE A 141 7.01 4.87 3.80
C PHE A 141 6.60 4.18 5.11
N LYS A 142 6.86 2.87 5.22
CA LYS A 142 6.66 2.13 6.46
C LYS A 142 7.95 2.11 7.28
N LEU A 143 7.84 2.29 8.59
CA LEU A 143 8.93 2.17 9.57
C LEU A 143 8.60 1.04 10.55
N PHE A 144 9.57 0.16 10.78
CA PHE A 144 9.39 -0.98 11.67
C PHE A 144 10.19 -0.81 12.95
N TYR A 145 9.53 -0.59 14.09
CA TYR A 145 10.18 -0.30 15.38
C TYR A 145 11.25 -1.33 15.76
N LYS A 146 10.94 -2.61 15.52
CA LYS A 146 11.82 -3.73 15.87
C LYS A 146 12.73 -4.16 14.74
N ASN A 147 12.26 -4.18 13.49
CA ASN A 147 13.02 -4.76 12.38
C ASN A 147 14.07 -3.80 11.82
N ASP A 148 13.78 -2.50 11.78
CA ASP A 148 14.70 -1.50 11.23
C ASP A 148 15.86 -1.20 12.20
N THR A 149 15.67 -1.51 13.49
CA THR A 149 16.65 -1.27 14.56
C THR A 149 17.50 -2.51 14.93
N LYS A 150 17.34 -3.65 14.24
CA LYS A 150 18.09 -4.89 14.57
C LYS A 150 19.57 -4.79 14.25
N GLU A 151 19.90 -4.10 13.16
CA GLU A 151 21.26 -3.99 12.64
C GLU A 151 21.79 -2.57 12.85
N SER A 152 23.12 -2.45 13.00
CA SER A 152 23.79 -1.13 13.03
C SER A 152 23.35 -0.28 11.84
N PRO A 153 23.03 1.01 12.03
CA PRO A 153 23.19 1.84 13.23
C PRO A 153 22.05 1.78 14.28
N ASN A 154 21.17 0.78 14.23
CA ASN A 154 20.13 0.51 15.24
C ASN A 154 19.12 1.65 15.46
N HIS A 155 18.83 2.44 14.43
CA HIS A 155 17.83 3.52 14.51
C HIS A 155 16.79 3.47 13.38
N LEU A 156 15.65 4.09 13.66
CA LEU A 156 14.63 4.40 12.65
C LEU A 156 14.99 5.68 11.93
N LEU A 157 14.74 5.72 10.62
CA LEU A 157 14.86 6.97 9.86
C LEU A 157 14.00 8.06 10.50
N THR A 158 14.63 9.22 10.68
CA THR A 158 14.02 10.42 11.24
C THR A 158 13.07 11.10 10.24
N PRO A 159 12.14 11.94 10.71
CA PRO A 159 11.34 12.77 9.81
C PRO A 159 12.19 13.61 8.86
N GLU A 160 13.30 14.24 9.31
CA GLU A 160 14.14 15.05 8.41
C GLU A 160 14.79 14.20 7.31
N GLU A 161 15.14 12.95 7.62
CA GLU A 161 15.68 12.01 6.65
C GLU A 161 14.64 11.57 5.62
N LEU A 162 13.42 11.28 6.05
CA LEU A 162 12.32 10.91 5.15
C LEU A 162 11.92 12.06 4.22
N MET A 163 11.96 13.30 4.71
CA MET A 163 11.61 14.49 3.92
C MET A 163 12.60 14.82 2.79
N LYS A 164 13.79 14.20 2.80
CA LYS A 164 14.80 14.30 1.73
C LYS A 164 14.58 13.33 0.58
N LEU A 165 13.71 12.33 0.75
CA LEU A 165 13.39 11.37 -0.30
C LEU A 165 12.65 12.02 -1.46
N GLN A 166 12.88 11.50 -2.67
CA GLN A 166 12.21 11.93 -3.89
C GLN A 166 11.65 10.71 -4.63
N PRO A 167 10.33 10.67 -4.95
CA PRO A 167 9.29 11.60 -4.47
C PRO A 167 9.22 11.66 -2.94
N ARG A 168 8.71 12.75 -2.37
CA ARG A 168 8.56 12.87 -0.92
C ARG A 168 7.38 12.01 -0.43
N PRO A 169 7.58 11.12 0.55
CA PRO A 169 6.48 10.39 1.17
C PRO A 169 5.48 11.32 1.83
N VAL A 170 4.19 11.10 1.59
CA VAL A 170 3.08 11.84 2.21
C VAL A 170 2.26 10.97 3.18
N TYR A 171 2.52 9.67 3.17
CA TYR A 171 1.94 8.68 4.07
C TYR A 171 3.08 7.99 4.84
N LEU A 172 3.02 8.01 6.18
CA LEU A 172 3.99 7.34 7.03
C LEU A 172 3.27 6.31 7.89
N GLN A 173 3.72 5.06 7.82
CA GLN A 173 3.16 3.97 8.60
C GLN A 173 4.20 3.47 9.60
N PHE A 174 3.77 3.20 10.82
CA PHE A 174 4.63 2.65 11.87
C PHE A 174 4.11 1.29 12.30
N GLN A 175 5.00 0.29 12.40
CA GLN A 175 4.66 -1.10 12.76
C GLN A 175 5.69 -1.71 13.72
#